data_AF-A0A0G1R9Y8-F1
#
_entry.id   AF-A0A0G1R9Y8-F1
#
_cell.length_a   1.000
_cell.length_b   1.000
_cell.length_c   1.000
_cell.angle_alpha   90.00
_cell.angle_beta   90.00
_cell.angle_gamma   90.00
#
_symmetry.space_group_name_H-M   'P 1'
#
loop_
_entity.id
_entity.type
_entity.pdbx_description
1 polymer ?
#
loop_
_entity_poly.entity_id
_entity_poly.type
_entity_poly.pdbx_seq_one_letter_code
_entity_poly.pdbx_strand_id
1 'polypeptide(L)'
;MQELLLLLHPTFGVLGIIAAVWVFVEVLNASPANHTRIKIAALLVALCMVLAWISGGYLYVFYYAADKALILKGPWPFAHTFFMEVKEHLFFITLVLALFLPVAAWSKNLAAHAPSRTVVLWAAALVVLSGLAIEGAGAAVALGVKMALAAGVTF
;
A
#
# COMPACT_ATOMS: atom_id res chain seq x y z
N MET A 1 20.33 -6.01 -9.25
CA MET A 1 19.84 -5.96 -7.85
C MET A 1 18.80 -4.84 -7.65
N GLN A 2 19.03 -3.64 -8.19
CA GLN A 2 18.06 -2.53 -8.18
C GLN A 2 16.73 -2.85 -8.88
N GLU A 3 16.78 -3.43 -10.09
CA GLU A 3 15.57 -3.83 -10.85
C GLU A 3 14.65 -4.79 -10.09
N LEU A 4 15.24 -5.71 -9.30
CA LEU A 4 14.47 -6.64 -8.48
C LEU A 4 13.74 -5.91 -7.35
N LEU A 5 14.38 -4.93 -6.71
CA LEU A 5 13.74 -4.10 -5.66
C LEU A 5 12.64 -3.21 -6.22
N LEU A 6 12.86 -2.66 -7.43
CA LEU A 6 11.87 -1.89 -8.20
C LEU A 6 10.60 -2.69 -8.49
N LEU A 7 10.72 -4.00 -8.69
CA LEU A 7 9.57 -4.91 -8.87
C LEU A 7 8.98 -5.38 -7.54
N LEU A 8 9.80 -5.64 -6.53
CA LEU A 8 9.34 -6.19 -5.25
C LEU A 8 8.38 -5.26 -4.52
N HIS A 9 8.70 -3.96 -4.45
CA HIS A 9 7.88 -2.97 -3.74
C HIS A 9 6.42 -2.92 -4.23
N PRO A 10 6.14 -2.60 -5.51
CA PRO A 10 4.76 -2.57 -6.01
C PRO A 10 4.12 -3.96 -6.02
N THR A 11 4.91 -5.04 -6.20
CA THR A 11 4.37 -6.40 -6.12
C THR A 11 3.80 -6.70 -4.74
N PHE A 12 4.55 -6.41 -3.67
CA PHE A 12 4.05 -6.59 -2.31
C PHE A 12 2.90 -5.64 -1.98
N GLY A 13 2.92 -4.40 -2.48
CA GLY A 13 1.80 -3.46 -2.36
C GLY A 13 0.51 -4.04 -2.94
N VAL A 14 0.55 -4.47 -4.20
CA VAL A 14 -0.60 -5.05 -4.91
C VAL A 14 -1.07 -6.36 -4.26
N LEU A 15 -0.16 -7.26 -3.87
CA LEU A 15 -0.52 -8.50 -3.17
C LEU A 15 -1.21 -8.21 -1.83
N GLY A 16 -0.75 -7.19 -1.09
CA GLY A 16 -1.41 -6.76 0.15
C GLY A 16 -2.80 -6.17 -0.11
N ILE A 17 -3.00 -5.42 -1.19
CA ILE A 17 -4.32 -4.90 -1.60
C ILE A 17 -5.26 -6.07 -1.94
N ILE A 18 -4.81 -7.04 -2.73
CA ILE A 18 -5.61 -8.22 -3.09
C ILE A 18 -5.97 -9.02 -1.84
N ALA A 19 -5.03 -9.22 -0.91
CA ALA A 19 -5.30 -9.87 0.37
C ALA A 19 -6.32 -9.07 1.20
N ALA A 20 -6.34 -7.73 1.13
CA ALA A 20 -7.32 -6.91 1.84
C ALA A 20 -8.72 -7.03 1.23
N VAL A 21 -8.81 -7.13 -0.11
CA VAL A 21 -10.07 -7.50 -0.79
C VAL A 21 -10.54 -8.88 -0.33
N TRP A 22 -9.63 -9.85 -0.20
CA TRP A 22 -9.97 -11.19 0.32
C TRP A 22 -10.51 -11.12 1.76
N VAL A 23 -9.87 -10.37 2.65
CA VAL A 23 -10.39 -10.10 4.01
C VAL A 23 -11.81 -9.51 3.93
N PHE A 24 -12.00 -8.48 3.11
CA PHE A 24 -13.29 -7.81 2.98
C PHE A 24 -14.41 -8.80 2.58
N VAL A 25 -14.19 -9.61 1.54
CA VAL A 25 -15.18 -10.57 1.04
C VAL A 25 -15.48 -11.68 2.05
N GLU A 26 -14.47 -12.23 2.73
CA GLU A 26 -14.68 -13.27 3.73
C GLU A 26 -15.42 -12.75 4.96
N VAL A 27 -15.13 -11.52 5.39
CA VAL A 27 -15.78 -10.88 6.54
C VAL A 27 -17.22 -10.46 6.20
N LEU A 28 -17.48 -10.04 4.96
CA LEU A 28 -18.84 -9.76 4.47
C LEU A 28 -19.73 -11.01 4.54
N ASN A 29 -19.11 -12.18 4.34
CA ASN A 29 -19.75 -13.50 4.41
C ASN A 29 -19.33 -14.27 5.68
N ALA A 30 -19.05 -13.57 6.78
CA ALA A 30 -18.49 -14.17 7.99
C ALA A 30 -19.37 -15.31 8.52
N SER A 31 -18.76 -16.49 8.67
CA SER A 31 -19.39 -17.69 9.19
C SER A 31 -18.36 -18.52 9.97
N PRO A 32 -18.79 -19.51 10.78
CA PRO A 32 -17.84 -20.40 11.45
C PRO A 32 -16.89 -21.11 10.46
N ALA A 33 -17.35 -21.39 9.24
CA ALA A 33 -16.60 -22.12 8.22
C ALA A 33 -15.43 -21.33 7.60
N ASN A 34 -15.41 -19.99 7.70
CA ASN A 34 -14.39 -19.16 7.07
C ASN A 34 -13.49 -18.38 8.03
N HIS A 35 -13.69 -18.55 9.33
CA HIS A 35 -12.94 -17.84 10.36
C HIS A 35 -11.41 -17.97 10.21
N THR A 36 -10.91 -19.16 9.91
CA THR A 36 -9.46 -19.38 9.69
C THR A 36 -8.95 -18.66 8.45
N ARG A 37 -9.73 -18.58 7.38
CA ARG A 37 -9.33 -17.89 6.15
C ARG A 37 -9.26 -16.38 6.34
N ILE A 38 -10.22 -15.80 7.07
CA ILE A 38 -10.18 -14.36 7.44
C ILE A 38 -8.87 -14.03 8.15
N LYS A 39 -8.50 -14.86 9.12
CA LYS A 39 -7.28 -14.72 9.91
C LYS A 39 -6.02 -14.78 9.03
N ILE A 40 -5.90 -15.82 8.21
CA ILE A 40 -4.77 -15.96 7.28
C ILE A 40 -4.69 -14.78 6.33
N ALA A 41 -5.81 -14.39 5.71
CA ALA A 41 -5.86 -13.26 4.79
C ALA A 41 -5.41 -11.95 5.49
N ALA A 42 -5.85 -11.70 6.72
CA ALA A 42 -5.45 -10.52 7.48
C ALA A 42 -3.93 -10.51 7.78
N LEU A 43 -3.34 -11.66 8.11
CA LEU A 43 -1.88 -11.78 8.27
C LEU A 43 -1.14 -11.54 6.96
N LEU A 44 -1.66 -12.03 5.83
CA LEU A 44 -1.07 -11.79 4.52
C LEU A 44 -1.09 -10.30 4.18
N VAL A 45 -2.17 -9.57 4.49
CA VAL A 45 -2.20 -8.10 4.32
C VAL A 45 -1.07 -7.44 5.10
N ALA A 46 -0.96 -7.75 6.39
CA ALA A 46 0.06 -7.18 7.27
C ALA A 46 1.49 -7.51 6.77
N LEU A 47 1.76 -8.77 6.44
CA LEU A 47 3.05 -9.23 5.95
C LEU A 47 3.43 -8.53 4.63
N CYS A 48 2.53 -8.53 3.66
CA CYS A 48 2.77 -7.88 2.37
C CYS A 48 3.02 -6.37 2.53
N MET A 49 2.25 -5.68 3.36
CA MET A 49 2.42 -4.23 3.58
C MET A 49 3.74 -3.91 4.29
N VAL A 50 4.19 -4.74 5.23
CA VAL A 50 5.51 -4.61 5.85
C VAL A 50 6.63 -4.85 4.83
N LEU A 51 6.51 -5.88 3.99
CA LEU A 51 7.50 -6.14 2.94
C LEU A 51 7.56 -5.00 1.93
N ALA A 52 6.40 -4.46 1.52
CA ALA A 52 6.30 -3.28 0.66
C ALA A 52 6.96 -2.06 1.31
N TRP A 53 6.76 -1.85 2.61
CA TRP A 53 7.40 -0.77 3.37
C TRP A 53 8.92 -0.90 3.38
N ILE A 54 9.44 -2.09 3.68
CA ILE A 54 10.89 -2.33 3.76
C ILE A 54 11.54 -2.08 2.39
N SER A 55 11.00 -2.68 1.33
CA SER A 55 11.57 -2.50 -0.02
C SER A 55 11.39 -1.08 -0.54
N GLY A 56 10.24 -0.45 -0.31
CA GLY A 56 9.95 0.92 -0.75
C GLY A 56 10.76 1.96 0.02
N GLY A 57 10.91 1.78 1.33
CA GLY A 57 11.73 2.61 2.19
C GLY A 57 13.21 2.54 1.83
N TYR A 58 13.72 1.35 1.48
CA TYR A 58 15.08 1.23 0.94
C TYR A 58 15.23 2.02 -0.37
N LEU A 59 14.30 1.88 -1.31
CA LEU A 59 14.34 2.64 -2.56
C LEU A 59 14.29 4.15 -2.32
N TYR A 60 13.46 4.57 -1.37
CA TYR A 60 13.31 5.96 -0.97
C TYR A 60 14.62 6.55 -0.42
N VAL A 61 15.22 5.89 0.58
CA VAL A 61 16.41 6.40 1.26
C VAL A 61 17.62 6.48 0.33
N PHE A 62 17.82 5.48 -0.53
CA PHE A 62 19.07 5.35 -1.29
C PHE A 62 19.01 5.92 -2.71
N TYR A 63 17.83 6.04 -3.33
CA TYR A 63 17.73 6.43 -4.74
C TYR A 63 16.83 7.64 -5.00
N TYR A 64 15.82 7.88 -4.16
CA TYR A 64 14.80 8.87 -4.48
C TYR A 64 15.30 10.32 -4.52
N ALA A 65 16.40 10.65 -3.83
CA ALA A 65 16.99 11.98 -3.90
C ALA A 65 17.34 12.42 -5.33
N ALA A 66 17.85 11.48 -6.13
CA ALA A 66 18.16 11.70 -7.54
C ALA A 66 16.88 11.93 -8.35
N ASP A 67 15.88 11.05 -8.20
CA ASP A 67 14.59 11.16 -8.88
C ASP A 67 13.88 12.47 -8.54
N LYS A 68 13.88 12.87 -7.27
CA LYS A 68 13.33 14.15 -6.81
C LYS A 68 13.97 15.34 -7.53
N ALA A 69 15.30 15.35 -7.65
CA ALA A 69 16.02 16.43 -8.32
C ALA A 69 15.64 16.53 -9.82
N LEU A 70 15.49 15.40 -10.50
CA LEU A 70 15.01 15.37 -11.89
C LEU A 70 13.57 15.87 -11.99
N ILE A 71 12.66 15.36 -11.16
CA ILE A 71 11.23 15.72 -11.18
C ILE A 71 11.05 17.23 -10.99
N LEU A 72 11.76 17.83 -10.03
CA LEU A 72 11.63 19.25 -9.71
C LEU A 72 12.20 20.18 -10.80
N LYS A 73 13.23 19.72 -11.53
CA LYS A 73 13.77 20.44 -12.70
C LYS A 73 12.95 20.19 -13.97
N GLY A 74 12.15 19.12 -13.99
CA GLY A 74 11.35 18.69 -15.13
C GLY A 74 10.04 19.48 -15.30
N PRO A 75 9.27 19.18 -16.36
CA PRO A 75 8.03 19.87 -16.66
C PRO A 75 6.91 19.56 -15.66
N TRP A 76 7.02 18.50 -14.84
CA TRP A 76 5.99 18.01 -13.92
C TRP A 76 6.45 18.02 -12.45
N PRO A 77 6.78 19.18 -11.86
CA PRO A 77 7.23 19.25 -10.48
C PRO A 77 6.16 18.79 -9.47
N PHE A 78 4.88 18.88 -9.84
CA PHE A 78 3.75 18.43 -9.02
C PHE A 78 3.77 16.92 -8.72
N ALA A 79 4.49 16.12 -9.54
CA ALA A 79 4.67 14.69 -9.26
C ALA A 79 5.40 14.48 -7.93
N HIS A 80 6.32 15.37 -7.56
CA HIS A 80 6.91 15.37 -6.22
C HIS A 80 6.02 16.14 -5.23
N THR A 81 5.74 17.42 -5.49
CA THR A 81 5.17 18.34 -4.48
C THR A 81 3.75 17.98 -4.05
N PHE A 82 3.04 17.16 -4.81
CA PHE A 82 1.73 16.63 -4.44
C PHE A 82 1.74 15.11 -4.31
N PHE A 83 2.00 14.37 -5.40
CA PHE A 83 1.81 12.92 -5.38
C PHE A 83 2.78 12.20 -4.43
N MET A 84 4.06 12.59 -4.40
CA MET A 84 4.99 11.97 -3.45
C MET A 84 4.63 12.30 -2.00
N GLU A 85 4.42 13.59 -1.70
CA GLU A 85 4.07 14.05 -0.36
C GLU A 85 2.81 13.36 0.17
N VAL A 86 1.74 13.31 -0.63
CA VAL A 86 0.49 12.61 -0.25
C VAL A 86 0.73 11.12 -0.05
N LYS A 87 1.49 10.48 -0.96
CA LYS A 87 1.77 9.04 -0.89
C LYS A 87 2.50 8.68 0.41
N GLU A 88 3.51 9.46 0.79
CA GLU A 88 4.31 9.19 2.00
C GLU A 88 3.45 9.21 3.27
N HIS A 89 2.55 10.19 3.40
CA HIS A 89 1.67 10.30 4.56
C HIS A 89 0.58 9.23 4.55
N LEU A 90 -0.05 9.02 3.40
CA LEU A 90 -1.12 8.02 3.25
C LEU A 90 -0.60 6.61 3.49
N PHE A 91 0.63 6.31 3.07
CA PHE A 91 1.26 5.01 3.25
C PHE A 91 1.31 4.56 4.72
N PHE A 92 1.70 5.44 5.65
CA PHE A 92 1.77 5.06 7.06
C PHE A 92 0.39 4.80 7.66
N ILE A 93 -0.64 5.53 7.22
CA ILE A 93 -2.04 5.27 7.62
C ILE A 93 -2.46 3.87 7.13
N THR A 94 -2.19 3.55 5.86
CA THR A 94 -2.46 2.22 5.28
C THR A 94 -1.69 1.13 6.01
N LEU A 95 -0.43 1.35 6.34
CA LEU A 95 0.41 0.39 7.07
C LEU A 95 -0.14 0.11 8.47
N VAL A 96 -0.53 1.14 9.21
CA VAL A 96 -1.14 0.97 10.55
C VAL A 96 -2.45 0.18 10.45
N LEU A 97 -3.30 0.49 9.47
CA LEU A 97 -4.55 -0.26 9.25
C LEU A 97 -4.27 -1.73 8.88
N ALA A 98 -3.27 -1.97 8.03
CA ALA A 98 -2.85 -3.32 7.65
C ALA A 98 -2.35 -4.15 8.83
N LEU A 99 -1.54 -3.55 9.72
CA LEU A 99 -1.08 -4.18 10.96
C LEU A 99 -2.19 -4.38 11.99
N PHE A 100 -3.20 -3.51 11.98
CA PHE A 100 -4.38 -3.62 12.85
C PHE A 100 -5.32 -4.75 12.43
N LEU A 101 -5.42 -5.09 11.14
CA LEU A 101 -6.36 -6.10 10.64
C LEU A 101 -6.23 -7.47 11.34
N PRO A 102 -5.03 -8.06 11.53
CA PRO A 102 -4.89 -9.29 12.32
C PRO A 102 -5.40 -9.13 13.75
N VAL A 103 -5.09 -8.02 14.42
CA VAL A 103 -5.55 -7.80 15.80
C VAL A 103 -7.08 -7.76 15.86
N ALA A 104 -7.71 -7.03 14.93
CA ALA A 104 -9.15 -6.92 14.83
C ALA A 104 -9.81 -8.26 14.48
N ALA A 105 -9.25 -9.02 13.53
CA ALA A 105 -9.76 -10.31 13.08
C ALA A 105 -9.68 -11.41 14.14
N TRP A 106 -8.72 -11.34 15.07
CA TRP A 106 -8.60 -12.30 16.17
C TRP A 106 -9.38 -11.91 17.43
N SER A 107 -9.77 -10.64 17.57
CA SER A 107 -10.34 -10.10 18.81
C SER A 107 -11.65 -10.76 19.25
N LYS A 108 -12.53 -11.11 18.30
CA LYS A 108 -13.88 -11.62 18.53
C LYS A 108 -14.30 -12.58 17.40
N ASN A 109 -15.31 -13.39 17.66
CA ASN A 109 -15.97 -14.17 16.61
C ASN A 109 -16.78 -13.23 15.70
N LEU A 110 -16.24 -12.92 14.52
CA LEU A 110 -16.85 -11.97 13.57
C LEU A 110 -18.21 -12.41 13.02
N ALA A 111 -18.52 -13.71 13.06
CA ALA A 111 -19.85 -14.22 12.67
C ALA A 111 -20.93 -13.87 13.72
N ALA A 112 -20.53 -13.70 14.98
CA ALA A 112 -21.44 -13.43 16.11
C ALA A 112 -21.39 -11.98 16.60
N HIS A 113 -20.32 -11.24 16.31
CA HIS A 113 -20.11 -9.87 16.81
C HIS A 113 -20.13 -8.83 15.69
N ALA A 114 -21.32 -8.27 15.42
CA ALA A 114 -21.54 -7.29 14.36
C ALA A 114 -20.63 -6.04 14.45
N PRO A 115 -20.37 -5.42 15.63
CA PRO A 115 -19.50 -4.25 15.70
C PRO A 115 -18.06 -4.55 15.27
N SER A 116 -17.48 -5.65 15.74
CA SER A 116 -16.13 -6.09 15.34
C SER A 116 -16.06 -6.39 13.84
N ARG A 117 -17.11 -7.00 13.27
CA ARG A 117 -17.23 -7.25 11.84
C ARG A 117 -17.20 -5.94 11.04
N THR A 118 -17.97 -4.93 11.46
CA THR A 118 -17.99 -3.61 10.83
C THR A 118 -16.62 -2.94 10.86
N VAL A 119 -15.91 -3.01 11.98
CA VAL A 119 -14.54 -2.45 12.10
C VAL A 119 -13.58 -3.11 11.12
N VAL A 120 -13.60 -4.45 11.03
CA VAL A 120 -12.72 -5.18 10.10
C VAL A 120 -13.07 -4.85 8.65
N LEU A 121 -14.35 -4.75 8.30
CA LEU A 121 -14.78 -4.36 6.94
C LEU A 121 -14.27 -2.97 6.56
N TRP A 122 -14.43 -1.97 7.43
CA TRP A 122 -13.96 -0.62 7.16
C TRP A 122 -12.44 -0.54 7.10
N ALA A 123 -11.74 -1.22 8.00
CA ALA A 123 -10.28 -1.28 7.97
C ALA A 123 -9.77 -1.89 6.66
N ALA A 124 -10.35 -3.01 6.22
CA ALA A 124 -10.00 -3.65 4.95
C ALA A 124 -10.32 -2.76 3.75
N ALA A 125 -11.51 -2.14 3.71
CA ALA A 125 -11.89 -1.23 2.64
C ALA A 125 -10.96 -0.02 2.56
N LEU A 126 -10.59 0.58 3.70
CA LEU A 126 -9.66 1.69 3.75
C LEU A 126 -8.26 1.26 3.27
N VAL A 127 -7.78 0.07 3.62
CA VAL A 127 -6.51 -0.47 3.09
C VAL A 127 -6.57 -0.61 1.56
N VAL A 128 -7.67 -1.13 1.01
CA VAL A 128 -7.84 -1.27 -0.45
C VAL A 128 -7.84 0.10 -1.14
N LEU A 129 -8.68 1.03 -0.68
CA LEU A 129 -8.81 2.34 -1.31
C LEU A 129 -7.53 3.16 -1.22
N SER A 130 -6.92 3.21 -0.03
CA SER A 130 -5.66 3.92 0.18
C SER A 130 -4.49 3.25 -0.55
N GLY A 131 -4.42 1.91 -0.56
CA GLY A 131 -3.42 1.16 -1.30
C GLY A 131 -3.47 1.45 -2.81
N LEU A 132 -4.67 1.44 -3.41
CA LEU A 132 -4.84 1.80 -4.83
C LEU A 132 -4.42 3.26 -5.10
N ALA A 133 -4.75 4.19 -4.20
CA ALA A 133 -4.32 5.58 -4.31
C ALA A 133 -2.78 5.73 -4.23
N ILE A 134 -2.14 4.97 -3.34
CA ILE A 134 -0.67 4.93 -3.19
C ILE A 134 0.01 4.39 -4.45
N GLU A 135 -0.49 3.29 -5.02
CA GLU A 135 0.03 2.72 -6.27
C GLU A 135 -0.13 3.71 -7.44
N GLY A 136 -1.29 4.36 -7.55
CA GLY A 136 -1.53 5.42 -8.54
C GLY A 136 -0.58 6.61 -8.37
N ALA A 137 -0.35 7.05 -7.14
CA ALA A 137 0.62 8.11 -6.85
C ALA A 137 2.06 7.68 -7.17
N GLY A 138 2.42 6.43 -6.92
CA GLY A 138 3.70 5.85 -7.33
C GLY A 138 3.90 5.90 -8.85
N ALA A 139 2.88 5.56 -9.63
CA ALA A 139 2.91 5.67 -11.08
C ALA A 139 3.06 7.12 -11.55
N ALA A 140 2.38 8.08 -10.91
CA ALA A 140 2.52 9.51 -11.21
C ALA A 140 3.95 10.02 -10.94
N VAL A 141 4.58 9.62 -9.83
CA VAL A 141 5.97 9.93 -9.51
C VAL A 141 6.92 9.37 -10.57
N ALA A 142 6.76 8.09 -10.95
CA ALA A 142 7.57 7.46 -11.99
C ALA A 142 7.41 8.15 -13.35
N LEU A 143 6.20 8.60 -13.68
CA LEU A 143 5.95 9.38 -14.89
C LEU A 143 6.63 10.76 -14.83
N GLY A 144 6.64 11.41 -13.67
CA GLY A 144 7.39 12.66 -13.45
C GLY A 144 8.87 12.54 -13.82
N VAL A 145 9.54 11.45 -13.41
CA VAL A 145 10.93 11.16 -13.80
C VAL A 145 11.06 11.00 -15.32
N LYS A 146 10.18 10.20 -15.94
CA LYS A 146 10.19 9.99 -17.40
C LYS A 146 9.99 11.29 -18.18
N MET A 147 9.10 12.17 -17.71
CA MET A 147 8.85 13.46 -18.33
C MET A 147 10.05 14.40 -18.24
N ALA A 148 10.79 14.39 -17.11
CA ALA A 148 12.03 15.14 -16.98
C ALA A 148 13.10 14.65 -17.96
N LEU A 149 13.30 13.33 -18.05
CA LEU A 149 14.27 12.73 -18.97
C LEU A 149 13.91 12.99 -20.44
N ALA A 150 12.63 12.88 -20.81
CA ALA A 150 12.15 13.19 -22.16
C ALA A 150 12.34 14.66 -22.54
N ALA A 151 12.35 15.57 -21.56
CA ALA A 151 12.65 16.98 -21.74
C ALA A 151 14.16 17.30 -21.77
N GLY A 152 15.03 16.28 -21.72
CA GLY A 152 16.48 16.45 -21.75
C GLY A 152 17.10 16.92 -20.43
N VAL A 153 16.36 16.85 -19.32
CA VAL A 153 16.87 17.20 -17.99
C VAL A 153 17.85 16.11 -17.53
N THR A 154 19.03 16.53 -17.09
CA THR A 154 20.09 15.67 -16.55
C THR A 154 20.55 16.16 -15.18
N PHE A 155 21.34 15.33 -14.48
CA PHE A 155 21.79 15.57 -13.11
C PHE A 155 22.70 16.79 -12.98
#